data_AF-A0A3E3IW32-F1
#
_entry.id   AF-A0A3E3IW32-F1
#
_cell.length_a   1.000
_cell.length_b   1.000
_cell.length_c   1.000
_cell.angle_alpha   90.00
_cell.angle_beta   90.00
_cell.angle_gamma   90.00
#
_symmetry.space_group_name_H-M   'P 1'
#
loop_
_entity.id
_entity.type
_entity.pdbx_description
1 polymer ?
#
loop_
_entity_poly.entity_id
_entity_poly.type
_entity_poly.pdbx_seq_one_letter_code
_entity_poly.pdbx_strand_id
1 'polypeptide(L)' 'MENKQEILDLLLPALQATRNLHNLISLTYDTEKEVVIACFAGGKKLANVCGDSGTSMIRDVIGQIV' A
#
# COMPACT_ATOMS: atom_id res chain seq x y z
N MET A 1 -13.37 8.16 10.83
CA MET A 1 -12.94 7.55 9.56
C MET A 1 -11.46 7.24 9.72
N GLU A 2 -10.99 6.06 9.33
CA GLU A 2 -9.60 5.64 9.55
C GLU A 2 -8.63 6.52 8.75
N ASN A 3 -7.44 6.79 9.31
CA ASN A 3 -6.38 7.46 8.59
C ASN A 3 -5.63 6.45 7.72
N LYS A 4 -6.08 6.28 6.47
CA LYS A 4 -5.53 5.29 5.54
C LYS A 4 -4.04 5.52 5.26
N GLN A 5 -3.57 6.76 5.18
CA GLN A 5 -2.15 7.03 4.95
C GLN A 5 -1.30 6.59 6.15
N GLU A 6 -1.73 6.90 7.38
CA GLU A 6 -1.02 6.48 8.60
C GLU A 6 -0.94 4.94 8.71
N ILE A 7 -1.99 4.21 8.32
CA ILE A 7 -1.95 2.74 8.24
C ILE A 7 -0.89 2.27 7.24
N LEU A 8 -0.79 2.91 6.07
CA LEU A 8 0.22 2.56 5.06
C LEU A 8 1.64 2.90 5.52
N ASP A 9 1.83 4.01 6.25
CA ASP A 9 3.12 4.41 6.80
C ASP A 9 3.62 3.38 7.84
N LEU A 10 2.71 2.82 8.65
CA LEU A 10 3.03 1.73 9.58
C LEU A 10 3.25 0.39 8.87
N LEU A 11 2.52 0.13 7.79
CA LEU A 11 2.63 -1.11 7.02
C LEU A 11 3.94 -1.19 6.21
N LEU A 12 4.38 -0.07 5.63
CA LEU A 12 5.57 0.01 4.77
C LEU A 12 6.82 -0.67 5.37
N PRO A 13 7.27 -0.35 6.60
CA PRO A 13 8.45 -1.00 7.18
C PRO A 13 8.25 -2.49 7.42
N ALA A 14 7.02 -2.93 7.72
CA ALA A 14 6.71 -4.35 7.87
C ALA A 14 6.84 -5.10 6.53
N LEU A 15 6.39 -4.49 5.42
CA LEU A 15 6.53 -5.07 4.08
C LEU A 15 7.99 -5.06 3.60
N GLN A 16 8.73 -3.98 3.85
CA GLN A 16 10.17 -3.89 3.53
C GLN A 16 11.02 -4.93 4.27
N ALA A 17 10.58 -5.38 5.45
CA ALA A 17 11.24 -6.48 6.17
C ALA A 17 11.05 -7.85 5.51
N THR A 18 10.15 -7.97 4.51
CA THR A 18 9.96 -9.21 3.76
C THR A 18 10.91 -9.29 2.56
N ARG A 19 11.34 -10.51 2.20
CA ARG A 19 12.18 -10.71 1.01
C ARG A 19 11.52 -10.20 -0.28
N ASN A 20 10.21 -10.36 -0.41
CA ASN A 20 9.52 -10.06 -1.66
C ASN A 20 9.33 -8.56 -1.91
N LEU A 21 9.19 -7.77 -0.85
CA LEU A 21 8.90 -6.34 -0.93
C LEU A 21 10.02 -5.46 -0.35
N HIS A 22 11.23 -6.01 -0.18
CA HIS A 22 12.39 -5.30 0.39
C HIS A 22 12.80 -4.03 -0.38
N ASN A 23 12.45 -3.95 -1.67
CA ASN A 23 12.74 -2.81 -2.54
C ASN A 23 11.55 -1.84 -2.72
N LEU A 24 10.47 -2.03 -1.94
CA LEU A 24 9.37 -1.07 -1.83
C LEU A 24 9.91 0.22 -1.18
N ILE A 25 9.61 1.37 -1.77
CA ILE A 25 10.10 2.69 -1.35
C ILE A 25 9.00 3.46 -0.61
N SER A 26 7.77 3.43 -1.12
CA SER A 26 6.65 4.15 -0.52
C SER A 26 5.31 3.49 -0.82
N LEU A 27 4.34 3.74 0.06
CA LEU A 27 2.93 3.50 -0.14
C LEU A 27 2.20 4.83 0.03
N THR A 28 1.47 5.27 -0.99
CA THR A 28 0.76 6.55 -0.96
C THR A 28 -0.71 6.33 -1.31
N TYR A 29 -1.60 6.78 -0.42
CA TYR A 29 -3.03 6.75 -0.66
C TYR A 29 -3.46 7.96 -1.49
N ASP A 30 -4.02 7.70 -2.67
CA ASP A 30 -4.67 8.71 -3.52
C ASP A 30 -6.15 8.76 -3.15
N THR A 31 -6.58 9.84 -2.48
CA THR A 31 -7.96 10.01 -2.02
C THR A 31 -8.95 10.27 -3.15
N GLU A 32 -8.51 10.79 -4.29
CA GLU A 32 -9.41 11.09 -5.42
C GLU A 32 -9.76 9.83 -6.19
N LYS A 33 -8.79 8.93 -6.34
CA LYS A 33 -8.95 7.67 -7.10
C LYS A 33 -9.23 6.46 -6.23
N GLU A 34 -9.10 6.62 -4.91
CA GLU A 34 -9.15 5.53 -3.92
C GLU A 34 -8.24 4.35 -4.28
N VAL A 35 -6.98 4.68 -4.61
CA VAL A 35 -5.93 3.69 -4.91
C VAL A 35 -4.72 3.89 -4.01
N VAL A 36 -3.99 2.82 -3.76
CA VAL A 36 -2.65 2.89 -3.17
C VAL A 36 -1.61 2.79 -4.27
N ILE A 37 -0.71 3.79 -4.32
CA ILE A 37 0.44 3.82 -5.21
C ILE A 37 1.62 3.21 -4.45
N ALA A 38 2.05 2.02 -4.87
CA ALA A 38 3.23 1.35 -4.35
C ALA A 38 4.42 1.62 -5.27
N CYS A 39 5.39 2.40 -4.79
CA CYS A 39 6.61 2.72 -5.54
C CYS A 39 7.74 1.77 -5.15
N PHE A 40 8.40 1.21 -6.14
CA PHE A 40 9.57 0.34 -6.01
C PHE A 40 10.77 1.00 -6.72
N ALA A 41 11.99 0.56 -6.42
CA ALA A 41 13.19 1.05 -7.10
C ALA A 41 13.15 0.91 -8.64
N GLY A 42 12.34 0.00 -9.19
CA GLY A 42 12.21 -0.27 -10.63
C GLY A 42 10.87 0.10 -11.27
N GLY A 43 9.94 0.72 -10.55
CA GLY A 43 8.62 1.04 -11.10
C GLY A 43 7.55 1.26 -10.03
N LYS A 44 6.28 1.32 -10.45
CA LYS A 44 5.14 1.47 -9.55
C LYS A 44 4.04 0.47 -9.86
N LYS A 45 3.35 0.01 -8.82
CA LYS A 45 2.09 -0.76 -8.91
C LYS A 45 0.96 0.04 -8.26
N LEU A 46 -0.26 -0.18 -8.72
CA LEU A 46 -1.47 0.43 -8.15
C LEU A 46 -2.32 -0.68 -7.54
N ALA A 47 -2.82 -0.46 -6.32
CA ALA A 47 -3.81 -1.32 -5.69
C ALA A 47 -5.13 -0.56 -5.56
N ASN A 48 -6.21 -1.11 -6.10
CA ASN A 48 -7.55 -0.56 -5.92
C ASN A 48 -8.03 -0.87 -4.49
N VAL A 49 -8.45 0.16 -3.77
CA VAL A 49 -8.91 0.08 -2.37
C VAL A 49 -10.20 0.92 -2.18
N CYS A 50 -10.98 1.08 -3.24
CA CYS A 50 -12.23 1.82 -3.26
C CYS A 50 -13.23 1.22 -2.27
N GLY A 51 -13.71 2.05 -1.34
CA GLY A 51 -14.65 1.61 -0.30
C GLY A 51 -14.06 0.72 0.79
N ASP A 52 -12.74 0.48 0.79
CA ASP A 52 -12.11 -0.39 1.77
C ASP A 52 -12.06 0.22 3.18
N SER A 53 -12.25 -0.65 4.18
CA SER A 53 -11.76 -0.43 5.55
C SER A 53 -10.23 -0.50 5.59
N GLY A 54 -9.61 -0.03 6.68
CA GLY A 54 -8.17 -0.14 6.87
C GLY A 54 -7.64 -1.58 6.76
N THR A 55 -8.39 -2.56 7.28
CA THR A 55 -7.99 -3.98 7.19
C THR A 55 -8.17 -4.54 5.78
N SER A 56 -9.27 -4.21 5.09
CA SER A 56 -9.48 -4.60 3.69
C SER A 56 -8.38 -4.03 2.79
N MET A 57 -8.03 -2.76 2.99
CA MET A 57 -6.96 -2.07 2.27
C MET A 57 -5.61 -2.78 2.45
N ILE A 58 -5.24 -3.19 3.67
CA ILE A 58 -3.98 -3.92 3.91
C ILE A 58 -3.94 -5.22 3.10
N ARG A 59 -5.02 -6.01 3.15
CA ARG A 59 -5.12 -7.28 2.40
C ARG A 59 -4.99 -7.03 0.90
N ASP A 60 -5.69 -6.04 0.39
CA ASP A 60 -5.77 -5.74 -1.03
C ASP A 60 -4.46 -5.16 -1.56
N VAL A 61 -3.78 -4.30 -0.79
CA VAL A 61 -2.41 -3.85 -1.10
C VAL A 61 -1.48 -5.04 -1.22
N ILE A 62 -1.41 -5.93 -0.22
CA ILE A 62 -0.50 -7.09 -0.24
C ILE A 62 -0.81 -8.00 -1.44
N GLY A 63 -2.09 -8.27 -1.71
CA GLY A 63 -2.50 -9.16 -2.80
C GLY A 63 -2.23 -8.59 -4.20
N GLN A 64 -2.28 -7.27 -4.38
CA GLN A 64 -2.16 -6.63 -5.70
C GLN A 64 -0.73 -6.17 -6.04
N ILE A 65 0.13 -5.92 -5.04
CA ILE A 65 1.49 -5.41 -5.29
C ILE A 65 2.57 -6.50 -5.32
N VAL A 66 2.23 -7.73 -4.93
CA VAL A 66 3.11 -8.90 -5.04
C VAL A 66 3.20 -9.38 -6.48
#